data_AF-A0A4V5NGP6-F1
#
_entry.id   AF-A0A4V5NGP6-F1
#
_cell.length_a   1.000
_cell.length_b   1.000
_cell.length_c   1.000
_cell.angle_alpha   90.00
_cell.angle_beta   90.00
_cell.angle_gamma   90.00
#
_symmetry.space_group_name_H-M   'P 1'
#
loop_
_entity.id
_entity.type
_entity.pdbx_description
1 polymer ?
#
loop_
_entity_poly.entity_id
_entity_poly.type
_entity_poly.pdbx_seq_one_letter_code
_entity_poly.pdbx_strand_id
1 'polypeptide(L)'
;MTSRSDDAEALRYHVYSQFCNPTLADCHLQIVERESGARQYLDAHKIILSRSPTLLDIIQTSESPISAALKTQVPVHLRDHNLRIKPFMDCVRYLYGGSLTTLNQLIQTSVNSEAPTKNEERMELVLQYVAIAAWLRLPAVAARAMDTTLSLLHWDTMAAVLAFALDGGLGPSFTVEDGSEMSCASSDDSLGRADGIGMPTYDPYSTNLLHRVINFTVHMFPPNFYLDATAPQLASPPRLPPLPPAHESRPSRSDPRLSQIRFGELSLEDHKMPSLVTTTISSLLLSLPFPLLKCVLEHNGMVFQLGPDTVASIMRQVVAEREVRRKRVLQARTAGQTEDGAGLLLVQNLYFEERVEASALHRAGFRVARTKRGVDTPPSSGPGSEGSKQG
;
A
#
# COMPACT_ATOMS: atom_id res chain seq x y z
N MET A 1 -25.91 -1.98 46.25
CA MET A 1 -26.00 -2.00 44.77
C MET A 1 -24.57 -1.96 44.23
N THR A 2 -23.82 -3.05 44.40
CA THR A 2 -22.63 -3.33 43.60
C THR A 2 -23.11 -3.51 42.16
N SER A 3 -22.53 -2.72 41.28
CA SER A 3 -23.17 -2.35 40.02
C SER A 3 -22.97 -3.48 39.01
N ARG A 4 -23.91 -3.67 38.06
CA ARG A 4 -23.78 -4.66 36.97
C ARG A 4 -22.44 -4.60 36.21
N SER A 5 -21.70 -3.50 36.33
CA SER A 5 -20.35 -3.33 35.79
C SER A 5 -19.32 -4.21 36.51
N ASP A 6 -19.44 -4.38 37.82
CA ASP A 6 -18.49 -5.12 38.65
C ASP A 6 -18.56 -6.63 38.33
N ASP A 7 -19.79 -7.16 38.16
CA ASP A 7 -20.02 -8.55 37.78
C ASP A 7 -19.51 -8.85 36.36
N ALA A 8 -19.71 -7.91 35.42
CA ALA A 8 -19.21 -8.06 34.05
C ALA A 8 -17.68 -8.03 33.99
N GLU A 9 -17.04 -7.20 34.80
CA GLU A 9 -15.60 -7.14 34.93
C GLU A 9 -15.02 -8.39 35.59
N ALA A 10 -15.63 -8.89 36.67
CA ALA A 10 -15.25 -10.14 37.32
C ALA A 10 -15.35 -11.33 36.34
N LEU A 11 -16.43 -11.40 35.55
CA LEU A 11 -16.58 -12.42 34.52
C LEU A 11 -15.51 -12.29 33.43
N ARG A 12 -15.21 -11.06 32.97
CA ARG A 12 -14.14 -10.80 32.00
C ARG A 12 -12.79 -11.30 32.52
N TYR A 13 -12.44 -11.01 33.76
CA TYR A 13 -11.20 -11.49 34.38
C TYR A 13 -11.16 -13.01 34.50
N HIS A 14 -12.27 -13.63 34.89
CA HIS A 14 -12.38 -15.09 34.96
C HIS A 14 -12.20 -15.73 33.58
N VAL A 15 -12.88 -15.23 32.55
CA VAL A 15 -12.73 -15.72 31.16
C VAL A 15 -11.30 -15.53 30.69
N TYR A 16 -10.69 -14.37 30.97
CA TYR A 16 -9.30 -14.08 30.61
C TYR A 16 -8.30 -15.06 31.25
N SER A 17 -8.54 -15.47 32.49
CA SER A 17 -7.71 -16.47 33.19
C SER A 17 -7.71 -17.85 32.53
N GLN A 18 -8.66 -18.12 31.62
CA GLN A 18 -8.71 -19.36 30.84
C GLN A 18 -7.89 -19.30 29.55
N PHE A 19 -7.31 -18.15 29.20
CA PHE A 19 -6.44 -18.05 28.02
C PHE A 19 -5.21 -18.94 28.17
N CYS A 20 -4.94 -19.78 27.17
CA CYS A 20 -3.91 -20.84 27.20
C CYS A 20 -4.08 -21.91 28.29
N ASN A 21 -5.22 -21.95 29.00
CA ASN A 21 -5.46 -22.96 30.03
C ASN A 21 -6.01 -24.25 29.39
N PRO A 22 -5.32 -25.40 29.48
CA PRO A 22 -5.76 -26.63 28.85
C PRO A 22 -6.93 -27.34 29.57
N THR A 23 -7.23 -26.98 30.82
CA THR A 23 -8.13 -27.76 31.70
C THR A 23 -9.56 -27.86 31.17
N LEU A 24 -10.09 -26.78 30.60
CA LEU A 24 -11.46 -26.72 30.05
C LEU A 24 -11.49 -26.53 28.53
N ALA A 25 -10.33 -26.64 27.88
CA ALA A 25 -10.21 -26.44 26.45
C ALA A 25 -10.88 -27.58 25.68
N ASP A 26 -11.77 -27.23 24.76
CA ASP A 26 -12.53 -28.15 23.90
C ASP A 26 -12.03 -28.16 22.45
N CYS A 27 -11.03 -27.31 22.14
CA CYS A 27 -10.34 -27.32 20.86
C CYS A 27 -8.84 -27.00 20.99
N HIS A 28 -8.10 -27.38 19.96
CA HIS A 28 -6.68 -27.12 19.81
C HIS A 28 -6.44 -26.39 18.48
N LEU A 29 -6.03 -25.13 18.54
CA LEU A 29 -5.70 -24.35 17.36
C LEU A 29 -4.32 -24.75 16.83
N GLN A 30 -4.25 -25.05 15.54
CA GLN A 30 -3.01 -25.33 14.81
C GLN A 30 -2.74 -24.17 13.86
N ILE A 31 -1.90 -23.23 14.28
CA ILE A 31 -1.66 -21.98 13.57
C ILE A 31 -0.42 -22.15 12.70
N VAL A 32 -0.55 -21.89 11.40
CA VAL A 32 0.54 -21.98 10.43
C VAL A 32 0.64 -20.66 9.66
N GLU A 33 1.84 -20.08 9.69
CA GLU A 33 2.18 -18.86 8.94
C GLU A 33 2.81 -19.22 7.61
N ARG A 34 2.27 -18.66 6.51
CA ARG A 34 2.71 -19.03 5.16
C ARG A 34 4.15 -18.66 4.87
N GLU A 35 4.56 -17.46 5.26
CA GLU A 35 5.84 -16.87 4.84
C GLU A 35 7.04 -17.49 5.58
N SER A 36 6.92 -17.62 6.91
CA SER A 36 7.99 -18.19 7.74
C SER A 36 7.91 -19.71 7.88
N GLY A 37 6.76 -20.32 7.58
CA GLY A 37 6.45 -21.69 7.92
C GLY A 37 6.31 -21.93 9.44
N ALA A 38 6.35 -20.87 10.26
CA ALA A 38 6.25 -20.96 11.71
C ALA A 38 4.92 -21.58 12.11
N ARG A 39 4.97 -22.37 13.18
CA ARG A 39 3.81 -23.07 13.74
C ARG A 39 3.65 -22.70 15.19
N GLN A 40 2.41 -22.44 15.59
CA GLN A 40 2.04 -22.25 16.97
C GLN A 40 0.79 -23.04 17.29
N TYR A 41 0.76 -23.58 18.51
CA TYR A 41 -0.34 -24.40 19.01
C TYR A 41 -0.95 -23.73 20.23
N LEU A 42 -2.28 -23.77 20.33
CA LEU A 42 -3.01 -23.16 21.44
C LEU A 42 -4.22 -24.01 21.84
N ASP A 43 -4.24 -24.45 23.10
CA ASP A 43 -5.45 -24.96 23.72
C ASP A 43 -6.44 -23.81 23.97
N ALA A 44 -7.67 -23.97 23.48
CA ALA A 44 -8.66 -22.90 23.45
C ALA A 44 -10.10 -23.42 23.62
N HIS A 45 -11.01 -22.46 23.74
CA HIS A 45 -12.43 -22.68 24.01
C HIS A 45 -13.27 -22.20 22.83
N LYS A 46 -13.98 -23.11 22.15
CA LYS A 46 -14.78 -22.80 20.95
C LYS A 46 -15.79 -21.68 21.19
N ILE A 47 -16.43 -21.66 22.37
CA ILE A 47 -17.39 -20.62 22.75
C ILE A 47 -16.79 -19.22 22.83
N ILE A 48 -15.49 -19.11 23.15
CA ILE A 48 -14.78 -17.83 23.19
C ILE A 48 -14.30 -17.47 21.78
N LEU A 49 -13.75 -18.44 21.04
CA LEU A 49 -13.24 -18.22 19.69
C LEU A 49 -14.34 -17.86 18.69
N SER A 50 -15.56 -18.39 18.86
CA SER A 50 -16.71 -18.14 17.99
C SER A 50 -17.18 -16.68 17.98
N ARG A 51 -16.71 -15.86 18.93
CA ARG A 51 -16.88 -14.40 18.90
C ARG A 51 -16.23 -13.75 17.68
N SER A 52 -15.21 -14.39 17.10
CA SER A 52 -14.71 -14.07 15.77
C SER A 52 -15.51 -14.89 14.76
N PRO A 53 -16.29 -14.26 13.87
CA PRO A 53 -17.01 -14.97 12.82
C PRO A 53 -16.11 -15.87 11.95
N THR A 54 -14.88 -15.46 11.65
CA THR A 54 -13.94 -16.26 10.84
C THR A 54 -13.49 -17.53 11.55
N LEU A 55 -13.09 -17.44 12.81
CA LEU A 55 -12.81 -18.61 13.64
C LEU A 55 -14.04 -19.50 13.84
N LEU A 56 -15.26 -18.94 13.96
CA LEU A 56 -16.49 -19.74 14.01
C LEU A 56 -16.63 -20.60 12.74
N ASP A 57 -16.48 -20.00 11.57
CA ASP A 57 -16.56 -20.73 10.29
C ASP A 57 -15.50 -21.83 10.22
N ILE A 58 -14.26 -21.54 10.61
CA ILE A 58 -13.17 -22.53 10.66
C ILE A 58 -13.53 -23.68 11.61
N ILE A 59 -14.02 -23.38 12.82
CA ILE A 59 -14.43 -24.39 13.81
C ILE A 59 -15.56 -25.27 13.25
N GLN A 60 -16.54 -24.70 12.57
CA GLN A 60 -17.67 -25.45 11.98
C GLN A 60 -17.23 -26.37 10.85
N THR A 61 -16.21 -25.97 10.09
CA THR A 61 -15.62 -26.79 9.02
C THR A 61 -14.56 -27.77 9.49
N SER A 62 -14.14 -27.69 10.76
CA SER A 62 -13.11 -28.56 11.32
C SER A 62 -13.64 -29.98 11.51
N GLU A 63 -12.78 -30.97 11.28
CA GLU A 63 -13.17 -32.37 11.45
C GLU A 63 -13.60 -32.66 12.90
N SER A 64 -14.68 -33.41 13.03
CA SER A 64 -15.12 -33.87 14.34
C SER A 64 -14.07 -34.83 14.91
N PRO A 65 -13.75 -34.72 16.22
CA PRO A 65 -12.78 -35.60 16.82
C PRO A 65 -13.28 -37.05 16.77
N ILE A 66 -12.35 -37.99 16.54
CA ILE A 66 -12.63 -39.43 16.45
C ILE A 66 -13.30 -39.97 17.73
N SER A 67 -13.09 -39.29 18.86
CA SER A 67 -13.71 -39.59 20.15
C SER A 67 -14.09 -38.30 20.86
N ALA A 68 -15.19 -38.32 21.62
CA ALA A 68 -15.64 -37.19 22.44
C ALA A 68 -14.61 -36.78 23.52
N ALA A 69 -13.67 -37.65 23.86
CA ALA A 69 -12.57 -37.34 24.79
C ALA A 69 -11.43 -36.52 24.13
N LEU A 70 -11.39 -36.43 22.81
CA LEU A 70 -10.35 -35.71 22.09
C LEU A 70 -10.80 -34.29 21.75
N LYS A 71 -9.85 -33.34 21.85
CA LYS A 71 -10.06 -31.95 21.42
C LYS A 71 -10.20 -31.87 19.91
N THR A 72 -11.13 -31.05 19.43
CA THR A 72 -11.23 -30.72 18.01
C THR A 72 -9.97 -30.00 17.54
N GLN A 73 -9.38 -30.46 16.44
CA GLN A 73 -8.23 -29.80 15.83
C GLN A 73 -8.74 -28.71 14.89
N VAL A 74 -8.33 -27.46 15.14
CA VAL A 74 -8.84 -26.29 14.41
C VAL A 74 -7.67 -25.68 13.61
N PRO A 75 -7.57 -25.96 12.30
CA PRO A 75 -6.45 -25.50 11.51
C PRO A 75 -6.61 -24.03 11.10
N VAL A 76 -5.66 -23.19 11.51
CA VAL A 76 -5.61 -21.76 11.19
C VAL A 76 -4.44 -21.50 10.24
N HIS A 77 -4.76 -21.16 8.99
CA HIS A 77 -3.75 -20.85 7.98
C HIS A 77 -3.69 -19.35 7.72
N LEU A 78 -2.61 -18.71 8.14
CA LEU A 78 -2.35 -17.30 7.85
C LEU A 78 -1.67 -17.21 6.48
N ARG A 79 -2.49 -17.07 5.42
CA ARG A 79 -2.08 -17.25 4.01
C ARG A 79 -1.50 -16.00 3.34
N ASP A 80 -1.55 -14.87 4.02
CA ASP A 80 -1.22 -13.56 3.49
C ASP A 80 -0.03 -13.00 4.29
N HIS A 81 0.87 -12.29 3.62
CA HIS A 81 2.08 -11.69 4.16
C HIS A 81 1.83 -10.78 5.38
N ASN A 82 0.70 -10.06 5.42
CA ASN A 82 0.37 -9.22 6.57
C ASN A 82 -0.30 -9.98 7.72
N LEU A 83 -0.66 -11.26 7.52
CA LEU A 83 -1.26 -12.08 8.56
C LEU A 83 -0.17 -12.79 9.36
N ARG A 84 0.24 -12.17 10.46
CA ARG A 84 1.33 -12.66 11.31
C ARG A 84 0.83 -13.33 12.60
N ILE A 85 1.58 -14.32 13.10
CA ILE A 85 1.20 -15.09 14.30
C ILE A 85 1.06 -14.19 15.54
N LYS A 86 2.00 -13.26 15.76
CA LYS A 86 1.99 -12.42 16.97
C LYS A 86 0.73 -11.54 17.08
N PRO A 87 0.38 -10.73 16.05
CA PRO A 87 -0.90 -10.00 16.06
C PRO A 87 -2.12 -10.90 16.13
N PHE A 88 -2.09 -12.08 15.49
CA PHE A 88 -3.15 -13.10 15.63
C PHE A 88 -3.35 -13.51 17.10
N MET A 89 -2.28 -13.88 17.80
CA MET A 89 -2.35 -14.32 19.20
C MET A 89 -2.85 -13.21 20.13
N ASP A 90 -2.47 -11.95 19.88
CA ASP A 90 -2.96 -10.82 20.64
C ASP A 90 -4.46 -10.55 20.37
N CYS A 91 -4.94 -10.78 19.15
CA CYS A 91 -6.37 -10.74 18.83
C CYS A 91 -7.15 -11.89 19.48
N VAL A 92 -6.59 -13.11 19.53
CA VAL A 92 -7.20 -14.22 20.27
C VAL A 92 -7.24 -13.87 21.76
N ARG A 93 -6.16 -13.32 22.33
CA ARG A 93 -6.14 -12.84 23.72
C ARG A 93 -7.24 -11.81 23.99
N TYR A 94 -7.51 -10.92 23.04
CA TYR A 94 -8.62 -9.97 23.11
C TYR A 94 -9.99 -10.65 23.17
N LEU A 95 -10.22 -11.76 22.45
CA LEU A 95 -11.46 -12.55 22.55
C LEU A 95 -11.70 -13.09 23.97
N TYR A 96 -10.62 -13.39 24.70
CA TYR A 96 -10.66 -13.80 26.10
C TYR A 96 -10.85 -12.63 27.08
N GLY A 97 -11.01 -11.39 26.60
CA GLY A 97 -11.20 -10.20 27.44
C GLY A 97 -9.90 -9.50 27.85
N GLY A 98 -8.76 -9.92 27.27
CA GLY A 98 -7.48 -9.25 27.45
C GLY A 98 -7.40 -7.88 26.75
N SER A 99 -6.48 -7.04 27.19
CA SER A 99 -6.21 -5.75 26.55
C SER A 99 -5.31 -5.90 25.32
N LEU A 100 -5.47 -4.99 24.36
CA LEU A 100 -4.57 -4.83 23.20
C LEU A 100 -3.31 -4.04 23.60
N THR A 101 -2.57 -4.56 24.59
CA THR A 101 -1.43 -3.85 25.21
C THR A 101 -0.36 -3.46 24.20
N THR A 102 -0.08 -4.33 23.22
CA THR A 102 0.89 -4.06 22.16
C THR A 102 0.54 -2.80 21.37
N LEU A 103 -0.73 -2.61 20.97
CA LEU A 103 -1.15 -1.38 20.28
C LEU A 103 -0.97 -0.14 21.16
N ASN A 104 -1.24 -0.24 22.46
CA ASN A 104 -1.03 0.88 23.39
C ASN A 104 0.45 1.23 23.54
N GLN A 105 1.31 0.22 23.65
CA GLN A 105 2.75 0.40 23.73
C GLN A 105 3.29 1.03 22.45
N LEU A 106 2.78 0.64 21.28
CA LEU A 106 3.20 1.20 20.00
C LEU A 106 2.92 2.70 19.85
N ILE A 107 2.01 3.28 20.64
CA ILE A 107 1.82 4.74 20.72
C ILE A 107 2.81 5.36 21.71
N GLN A 108 3.02 4.71 22.86
CA GLN A 108 3.75 5.26 24.01
C GLN A 108 5.28 5.12 23.92
N THR A 109 5.80 4.18 23.13
CA THR A 109 7.25 3.90 23.03
C THR A 109 8.07 5.04 22.39
N SER A 110 7.47 6.17 22.01
CA SER A 110 8.22 7.37 21.63
C SER A 110 9.04 7.98 22.78
N VAL A 111 8.81 7.56 24.04
CA VAL A 111 9.40 8.24 25.20
C VAL A 111 10.55 7.48 25.88
N ASN A 112 10.59 6.14 25.93
CA ASN A 112 11.52 5.42 26.84
C ASN A 112 11.95 3.98 26.40
N SER A 113 12.44 3.73 25.18
CA SER A 113 12.96 2.40 24.82
C SER A 113 14.42 2.45 24.38
N GLU A 114 15.28 1.68 25.06
CA GLU A 114 16.74 1.57 24.86
C GLU A 114 17.16 0.93 23.52
N ALA A 115 16.20 0.63 22.64
CA ALA A 115 16.43 0.37 21.22
C ALA A 115 15.34 1.09 20.41
N PRO A 116 15.69 2.01 19.49
CA PRO A 116 14.71 2.64 18.63
C PRO A 116 14.26 1.63 17.57
N THR A 117 13.14 0.94 17.79
CA THR A 117 12.42 0.31 16.68
C THR A 117 12.04 1.43 15.71
N LYS A 118 12.38 1.26 14.44
CA LYS A 118 12.12 2.31 13.44
C LYS A 118 10.62 2.54 13.36
N ASN A 119 10.19 3.79 13.13
CA ASN A 119 8.76 4.11 12.98
C ASN A 119 8.09 3.27 11.89
N GLU A 120 8.84 2.92 10.85
CA GLU A 120 8.43 2.00 9.79
C GLU A 120 8.06 0.60 10.33
N GLU A 121 8.92 -0.03 11.14
CA GLU A 121 8.64 -1.34 11.76
C GLU A 121 7.42 -1.28 12.70
N ARG A 122 7.28 -0.15 13.43
CA ARG A 122 6.09 0.10 14.27
C ARG A 122 4.84 0.19 13.41
N MET A 123 4.89 0.91 12.30
CA MET A 123 3.79 1.05 11.35
C MET A 123 3.41 -0.30 10.75
N GLU A 124 4.39 -1.07 10.23
CA GLU A 124 4.17 -2.40 9.68
C GLU A 124 3.47 -3.33 10.68
N LEU A 125 3.92 -3.34 11.94
CA LEU A 125 3.28 -4.13 12.98
C LEU A 125 1.83 -3.72 13.21
N VAL A 126 1.51 -2.41 13.24
CA VAL A 126 0.12 -1.94 13.39
C VAL A 126 -0.73 -2.32 12.16
N LEU A 127 -0.19 -2.24 10.95
CA LEU A 127 -0.88 -2.66 9.73
C LEU A 127 -1.18 -4.17 9.73
N GLN A 128 -0.30 -5.00 10.30
CA GLN A 128 -0.60 -6.42 10.54
C GLN A 128 -1.77 -6.62 11.51
N TYR A 129 -1.94 -5.75 12.53
CA TYR A 129 -3.14 -5.76 13.38
C TYR A 129 -4.39 -5.40 12.59
N VAL A 130 -4.31 -4.42 11.67
CA VAL A 130 -5.44 -4.07 10.78
C VAL A 130 -5.81 -5.28 9.93
N ALA A 131 -4.85 -5.92 9.26
CA ALA A 131 -5.09 -7.12 8.43
C ALA A 131 -5.70 -8.27 9.24
N ILE A 132 -5.12 -8.62 10.38
CA ILE A 132 -5.63 -9.70 11.23
C ILE A 132 -7.03 -9.38 11.76
N ALA A 133 -7.28 -8.15 12.21
CA ALA A 133 -8.58 -7.77 12.72
C ALA A 133 -9.65 -7.75 11.63
N ALA A 134 -9.30 -7.32 10.42
CA ALA A 134 -10.16 -7.42 9.24
C ALA A 134 -10.48 -8.88 8.92
N TRP A 135 -9.45 -9.73 8.83
CA TRP A 135 -9.59 -11.16 8.55
C TRP A 135 -10.41 -11.90 9.61
N LEU A 136 -10.20 -11.62 10.90
CA LEU A 136 -10.97 -12.18 12.02
C LEU A 136 -12.37 -11.57 12.16
N ARG A 137 -12.69 -10.51 11.41
CA ARG A 137 -13.93 -9.73 11.50
C ARG A 137 -14.15 -9.18 12.92
N LEU A 138 -13.12 -8.55 13.49
CA LEU A 138 -13.13 -7.91 14.81
C LEU A 138 -13.12 -6.37 14.70
N PRO A 139 -14.28 -5.73 14.50
CA PRO A 139 -14.34 -4.29 14.19
C PRO A 139 -13.77 -3.40 15.30
N ALA A 140 -13.93 -3.77 16.57
CA ALA A 140 -13.37 -3.01 17.69
C ALA A 140 -11.83 -3.02 17.71
N VAL A 141 -11.22 -4.14 17.32
CA VAL A 141 -9.75 -4.27 17.21
C VAL A 141 -9.27 -3.48 16.00
N ALA A 142 -9.95 -3.62 14.86
CA ALA A 142 -9.61 -2.92 13.63
C ALA A 142 -9.70 -1.39 13.79
N ALA A 143 -10.75 -0.87 14.45
CA ALA A 143 -10.90 0.55 14.73
C ALA A 143 -9.72 1.08 15.58
N ARG A 144 -9.36 0.38 16.66
CA ARG A 144 -8.21 0.77 17.50
C ARG A 144 -6.89 0.72 16.74
N ALA A 145 -6.70 -0.30 15.91
CA ALA A 145 -5.50 -0.42 15.07
C ALA A 145 -5.44 0.74 14.06
N MET A 146 -6.56 1.09 13.43
CA MET A 146 -6.66 2.26 12.54
C MET A 146 -6.32 3.57 13.26
N ASP A 147 -6.87 3.82 14.45
CA ASP A 147 -6.54 5.02 15.23
C ASP A 147 -5.04 5.09 15.57
N THR A 148 -4.44 3.92 15.85
CA THR A 148 -3.00 3.79 16.10
C THR A 148 -2.20 4.09 14.83
N THR A 149 -2.62 3.56 13.67
CA THR A 149 -2.02 3.85 12.36
C THR A 149 -2.02 5.34 12.07
N LEU A 150 -3.16 6.02 12.29
CA LEU A 150 -3.26 7.46 12.06
C LEU A 150 -2.38 8.28 13.01
N SER A 151 -2.21 7.81 14.24
CA SER A 151 -1.32 8.45 15.22
C SER A 151 0.17 8.30 14.87
N LEU A 152 0.52 7.26 14.10
CA LEU A 152 1.88 6.99 13.65
C LEU A 152 2.16 7.53 12.23
N LEU A 153 1.16 8.14 11.57
CA LEU A 153 1.29 8.58 10.19
C LEU A 153 2.29 9.74 10.07
N HIS A 154 3.40 9.46 9.41
CA HIS A 154 4.46 10.42 9.11
C HIS A 154 5.12 10.07 7.76
N TRP A 155 5.94 10.99 7.22
CA TRP A 155 6.58 10.82 5.90
C TRP A 155 7.40 9.53 5.79
N ASP A 156 8.13 9.16 6.84
CA ASP A 156 8.92 7.92 6.93
C ASP A 156 8.08 6.64 6.98
N THR A 157 6.82 6.71 7.43
CA THR A 157 5.91 5.55 7.48
C THR A 157 5.02 5.40 6.25
N MET A 158 4.98 6.41 5.37
CA MET A 158 3.98 6.46 4.31
C MET A 158 4.14 5.36 3.27
N ALA A 159 5.38 4.93 3.03
CA ALA A 159 5.68 3.82 2.13
C ALA A 159 5.01 2.52 2.61
N ALA A 160 5.13 2.19 3.90
CA ALA A 160 4.49 1.02 4.50
C ALA A 160 2.95 1.11 4.42
N VAL A 161 2.37 2.28 4.71
CA VAL A 161 0.92 2.49 4.62
C VAL A 161 0.41 2.32 3.18
N LEU A 162 1.14 2.86 2.19
CA LEU A 162 0.78 2.69 0.78
C LEU A 162 0.95 1.24 0.31
N ALA A 163 2.03 0.56 0.71
CA ALA A 163 2.24 -0.85 0.41
C ALA A 163 1.05 -1.70 0.87
N PHE A 164 0.59 -1.46 2.09
CA PHE A 164 -0.57 -2.14 2.66
C PHE A 164 -1.89 -1.74 1.97
N ALA A 165 -2.13 -0.44 1.81
CA ALA A 165 -3.43 0.06 1.35
C ALA A 165 -3.66 -0.15 -0.16
N LEU A 166 -2.59 -0.32 -0.94
CA LEU A 166 -2.65 -0.64 -2.36
C LEU A 166 -2.62 -2.14 -2.65
N ASP A 167 -2.47 -2.98 -1.62
CA ASP A 167 -2.56 -4.42 -1.80
C ASP A 167 -3.95 -4.82 -2.30
N GLY A 168 -4.00 -5.67 -3.33
CA GLY A 168 -5.23 -6.03 -4.05
C GLY A 168 -5.76 -4.96 -5.03
N GLY A 169 -5.10 -3.79 -5.13
CA GLY A 169 -5.44 -2.71 -6.07
C GLY A 169 -6.31 -1.61 -5.45
N LEU A 170 -6.84 -0.70 -6.29
CA LEU A 170 -7.67 0.42 -5.84
C LEU A 170 -9.15 0.06 -5.85
N GLY A 171 -9.89 0.56 -4.85
CA GLY A 171 -11.34 0.45 -4.79
C GLY A 171 -12.05 1.36 -5.80
N PRO A 172 -13.36 1.19 -5.99
CA PRO A 172 -14.16 1.94 -6.96
C PRO A 172 -14.23 3.45 -6.68
N SER A 173 -13.89 3.90 -5.46
CA SER A 173 -13.83 5.33 -5.11
C SER A 173 -12.71 6.09 -5.83
N PHE A 174 -11.78 5.38 -6.48
CA PHE A 174 -10.64 5.95 -7.20
C PHE A 174 -10.73 5.74 -8.71
N THR A 175 -11.93 5.51 -9.26
CA THR A 175 -12.13 5.46 -10.71
C THR A 175 -11.88 6.83 -11.33
N VAL A 176 -11.10 6.86 -12.41
CA VAL A 176 -10.77 8.11 -13.11
C VAL A 176 -11.63 8.23 -14.35
N GLU A 177 -12.65 9.08 -14.30
CA GLU A 177 -13.51 9.39 -15.43
C GLU A 177 -12.88 10.45 -16.34
N ASP A 178 -11.79 10.09 -17.02
CA ASP A 178 -11.07 11.03 -17.90
C ASP A 178 -11.54 10.97 -19.36
N GLY A 179 -12.66 10.29 -19.67
CA GLY A 179 -13.24 10.20 -21.02
C GLY A 179 -12.38 9.48 -22.07
N SER A 180 -11.13 9.17 -21.75
CA SER A 180 -10.15 8.43 -22.56
C SER A 180 -10.33 6.91 -22.51
N GLU A 181 -11.22 6.39 -21.65
CA GLU A 181 -11.44 4.95 -21.44
C GLU A 181 -12.64 4.41 -22.23
N MET A 182 -13.20 5.21 -23.15
CA MET A 182 -14.34 4.79 -23.95
C MET A 182 -13.91 3.84 -25.07
N SER A 183 -14.45 2.61 -24.98
CA SER A 183 -14.83 1.75 -26.11
C SER A 183 -13.73 0.96 -26.83
N CYS A 184 -13.52 -0.28 -26.38
CA CYS A 184 -13.36 -1.48 -27.23
C CYS A 184 -13.64 -2.80 -26.47
N ALA A 185 -14.30 -2.78 -25.31
CA ALA A 185 -14.66 -4.03 -24.62
C ALA A 185 -15.89 -4.63 -25.31
N SER A 186 -15.62 -5.51 -26.28
CA SER A 186 -16.54 -6.55 -26.72
C SER A 186 -17.07 -7.30 -25.50
N SER A 187 -18.36 -7.60 -25.49
CA SER A 187 -19.16 -8.08 -24.36
C SER A 187 -18.85 -9.51 -23.86
N ASP A 188 -17.64 -10.03 -24.08
CA ASP A 188 -17.31 -11.43 -23.78
C ASP A 188 -15.93 -11.65 -23.12
N ASP A 189 -15.24 -10.59 -22.71
CA ASP A 189 -13.95 -10.74 -22.02
C ASP A 189 -14.02 -10.30 -20.56
N SER A 190 -14.17 -11.28 -19.66
CA SER A 190 -14.15 -11.09 -18.20
C SER A 190 -12.77 -10.63 -17.67
N LEU A 191 -11.81 -10.35 -18.56
CA LEU A 191 -10.46 -9.86 -18.26
C LEU A 191 -10.32 -8.34 -18.43
N GLY A 192 -11.36 -7.64 -18.91
CA GLY A 192 -11.34 -6.19 -19.18
C GLY A 192 -11.93 -5.29 -18.08
N ARG A 193 -11.60 -5.51 -16.80
CA ARG A 193 -11.96 -4.51 -15.77
C ARG A 193 -11.14 -3.24 -15.97
N ALA A 194 -11.80 -2.08 -15.88
CA ALA A 194 -11.17 -0.77 -16.02
C ALA A 194 -9.90 -0.66 -15.15
N ASP A 195 -8.85 -0.11 -15.76
CA ASP A 195 -7.49 -0.11 -15.25
C ASP A 195 -7.40 0.43 -13.82
N GLY A 196 -7.14 -0.48 -12.86
CA GLY A 196 -6.95 -0.14 -11.46
C GLY A 196 -8.15 -0.41 -10.55
N ILE A 197 -9.30 -0.88 -11.05
CA ILE A 197 -10.38 -1.40 -10.19
C ILE A 197 -9.98 -2.80 -9.70
N GLY A 198 -9.17 -2.81 -8.65
CA GLY A 198 -8.88 -3.99 -7.85
C GLY A 198 -9.99 -4.22 -6.82
N MET A 199 -9.90 -5.34 -6.10
CA MET A 199 -10.60 -5.48 -4.84
C MET A 199 -9.54 -5.32 -3.76
N PRO A 200 -9.42 -4.14 -3.12
CA PRO A 200 -8.42 -3.92 -2.08
C PRO A 200 -8.51 -5.03 -1.04
N THR A 201 -7.37 -5.65 -0.70
CA THR A 201 -7.33 -6.87 0.11
C THR A 201 -8.00 -6.67 1.48
N TYR A 202 -7.87 -5.47 2.06
CA TYR A 202 -8.38 -5.13 3.39
C TYR A 202 -9.43 -4.04 3.38
N ASP A 203 -10.28 -3.97 2.35
CA ASP A 203 -11.40 -3.04 2.34
C ASP A 203 -12.37 -3.31 3.53
N PRO A 204 -12.96 -2.27 4.18
CA PRO A 204 -12.92 -0.83 3.87
C PRO A 204 -11.68 -0.08 4.39
N TYR A 205 -10.79 -0.76 5.12
CA TYR A 205 -9.67 -0.13 5.81
C TYR A 205 -8.62 0.41 4.83
N SER A 206 -8.30 -0.34 3.78
CA SER A 206 -7.41 0.10 2.70
C SER A 206 -7.89 1.42 2.08
N THR A 207 -9.14 1.49 1.65
CA THR A 207 -9.73 2.71 1.07
C THR A 207 -9.70 3.88 2.05
N ASN A 208 -10.03 3.64 3.33
CA ASN A 208 -9.96 4.68 4.35
C ASN A 208 -8.53 5.22 4.53
N LEU A 209 -7.54 4.34 4.60
CA LEU A 209 -6.13 4.71 4.71
C LEU A 209 -5.67 5.55 3.52
N LEU A 210 -6.07 5.20 2.29
CA LEU A 210 -5.73 5.99 1.10
C LEU A 210 -6.29 7.42 1.18
N HIS A 211 -7.54 7.60 1.60
CA HIS A 211 -8.09 8.94 1.83
C HIS A 211 -7.32 9.71 2.92
N ARG A 212 -6.86 9.03 3.97
CA ARG A 212 -6.06 9.65 5.04
C ARG A 212 -4.66 10.02 4.56
N VAL A 213 -4.03 9.18 3.74
CA VAL A 213 -2.75 9.47 3.09
C VAL A 213 -2.83 10.66 2.15
N ILE A 214 -3.88 10.77 1.32
CA ILE A 214 -4.11 11.94 0.46
C ILE A 214 -4.22 13.19 1.33
N ASN A 215 -5.08 13.17 2.36
CA ASN A 215 -5.25 14.31 3.26
C ASN A 215 -3.94 14.69 3.96
N PHE A 216 -3.21 13.73 4.50
CA PHE A 216 -1.91 13.97 5.13
C PHE A 216 -0.93 14.61 4.15
N THR A 217 -0.80 14.04 2.94
CA THR A 217 0.11 14.53 1.91
C THR A 217 -0.19 15.98 1.55
N VAL A 218 -1.47 16.31 1.38
CA VAL A 218 -1.92 17.67 1.05
C VAL A 218 -1.63 18.66 2.18
N HIS A 219 -1.97 18.33 3.43
CA HIS A 219 -1.90 19.28 4.55
C HIS A 219 -0.52 19.42 5.18
N MET A 220 0.35 18.43 4.96
CA MET A 220 1.73 18.43 5.47
C MET A 220 2.75 18.77 4.38
N PHE A 221 2.29 19.10 3.16
CA PHE A 221 3.17 19.35 2.02
C PHE A 221 4.11 20.53 2.30
N PRO A 222 5.43 20.37 2.13
CA PRO A 222 6.37 21.43 2.49
C PRO A 222 6.26 22.61 1.52
N PRO A 223 6.25 23.86 2.03
CA PRO A 223 6.06 25.06 1.20
C PRO A 223 7.18 25.30 0.18
N ASN A 224 8.39 24.84 0.50
CA ASN A 224 9.59 25.01 -0.35
C ASN A 224 9.99 23.69 -1.03
N PHE A 225 9.01 22.85 -1.34
CA PHE A 225 9.26 21.58 -2.03
C PHE A 225 9.87 21.81 -3.41
N TYR A 226 10.87 21.01 -3.74
CA TYR A 226 11.38 20.82 -5.09
C TYR A 226 11.46 19.33 -5.38
N LEU A 227 11.25 18.96 -6.63
CA LEU A 227 11.32 17.55 -7.02
C LEU A 227 12.78 17.07 -7.03
N ASP A 228 13.07 16.06 -6.22
CA ASP A 228 14.31 15.30 -6.31
C ASP A 228 14.17 14.25 -7.42
N ALA A 229 14.69 14.58 -8.61
CA ALA A 229 14.69 13.68 -9.77
C ALA A 229 15.54 12.42 -9.55
N THR A 230 16.43 12.39 -8.55
CA THR A 230 17.24 11.21 -8.20
C THR A 230 16.52 10.28 -7.23
N ALA A 231 15.39 10.70 -6.66
CA ALA A 231 14.66 9.94 -5.66
C ALA A 231 14.23 8.57 -6.22
N PRO A 232 14.50 7.46 -5.52
CA PRO A 232 14.16 6.13 -6.01
C PRO A 232 12.63 5.95 -6.09
N GLN A 233 12.19 4.99 -6.88
CA GLN A 233 10.81 4.50 -6.79
C GLN A 233 10.60 3.76 -5.47
N LEU A 234 9.38 3.80 -4.94
CA LEU A 234 8.98 2.97 -3.79
C LEU A 234 9.16 1.48 -4.13
N ALA A 235 9.70 0.72 -3.17
CA ALA A 235 9.90 -0.71 -3.34
C ALA A 235 8.57 -1.49 -3.41
N SER A 236 7.53 -1.02 -2.71
CA SER A 236 6.21 -1.63 -2.71
C SER A 236 5.10 -0.57 -2.54
N PRO A 237 4.09 -0.49 -3.43
CA PRO A 237 4.13 -1.05 -4.79
C PRO A 237 4.97 -0.15 -5.71
N PRO A 238 5.82 -0.72 -6.59
CA PRO A 238 6.45 0.06 -7.66
C PRO A 238 5.39 0.47 -8.69
N ARG A 239 5.59 1.61 -9.36
CA ARG A 239 4.78 2.03 -10.52
C ARG A 239 5.26 1.37 -11.82
N LEU A 240 6.57 1.25 -11.99
CA LEU A 240 7.20 0.77 -13.21
C LEU A 240 7.91 -0.56 -12.94
N PRO A 241 8.11 -1.40 -13.97
CA PRO A 241 8.96 -2.57 -13.86
C PRO A 241 10.37 -2.16 -13.37
N PRO A 242 11.00 -2.96 -12.48
CA PRO A 242 12.39 -2.73 -12.13
C PRO A 242 13.25 -2.92 -13.37
N LEU A 243 14.14 -1.97 -13.62
CA LEU A 243 15.24 -2.16 -14.57
C LEU A 243 16.26 -3.09 -13.90
N PRO A 244 16.79 -4.12 -14.59
CA PRO A 244 17.94 -4.81 -14.06
C PRO A 244 19.06 -3.79 -13.82
N PRO A 245 19.91 -4.00 -12.81
CA PRO A 245 21.07 -3.14 -12.62
C PRO A 245 21.88 -3.22 -13.91
N ALA A 246 21.86 -2.13 -14.69
CA ALA A 246 22.72 -2.04 -15.86
C ALA A 246 24.14 -2.33 -15.39
N HIS A 247 24.89 -3.14 -16.14
CA HIS A 247 26.32 -3.37 -15.90
C HIS A 247 27.17 -2.09 -15.97
N GLU A 248 26.55 -0.93 -16.17
CA GLU A 248 27.13 0.38 -15.96
C GLU A 248 27.03 0.75 -14.49
N SER A 249 28.11 0.41 -13.79
CA SER A 249 28.44 0.77 -12.42
C SER A 249 27.61 0.07 -11.34
N ARG A 250 28.32 -0.68 -10.50
CA ARG A 250 28.06 -0.79 -9.06
C ARG A 250 27.49 0.54 -8.53
N PRO A 251 26.76 0.58 -7.40
CA PRO A 251 26.76 1.80 -6.60
C PRO A 251 28.22 2.08 -6.25
N SER A 252 28.85 2.85 -7.10
CA SER A 252 30.13 3.44 -6.92
C SER A 252 29.91 4.32 -5.71
N ARG A 253 30.28 3.77 -4.55
CA ARG A 253 30.50 4.53 -3.31
C ARG A 253 31.57 5.60 -3.51
N SER A 254 32.15 5.72 -4.71
CA SER A 254 32.86 6.88 -5.20
C SER A 254 31.86 7.89 -5.77
N ASP A 255 31.47 8.81 -4.90
CA ASP A 255 30.93 10.12 -5.24
C ASP A 255 31.67 10.69 -6.48
N PRO A 256 30.99 11.05 -7.59
CA PRO A 256 31.64 11.65 -8.75
C PRO A 256 32.33 12.98 -8.43
N ARG A 257 32.15 13.52 -7.21
CA ARG A 257 32.89 14.66 -6.66
C ARG A 257 34.32 14.32 -6.22
N LEU A 258 34.63 13.04 -5.94
CA LEU A 258 35.98 12.60 -5.55
C LEU A 258 37.00 12.72 -6.70
N SER A 259 36.56 12.62 -7.96
CA SER A 259 37.42 12.82 -9.13
C SER A 259 37.67 14.30 -9.46
N GLN A 260 37.00 15.23 -8.78
CA GLN A 260 37.16 16.67 -8.93
C GLN A 260 37.81 17.35 -7.71
N ILE A 261 38.28 16.59 -6.71
CA ILE A 261 38.98 17.18 -5.57
C ILE A 261 40.35 17.68 -6.02
N ARG A 262 40.41 18.96 -6.37
CA ARG A 262 41.63 19.75 -6.30
C ARG A 262 41.80 20.20 -4.86
N PHE A 263 42.80 19.66 -4.18
CA PHE A 263 43.17 20.13 -2.83
C PHE A 263 43.46 21.63 -2.90
N GLY A 264 42.54 22.45 -2.36
CA GLY A 264 42.69 23.91 -2.27
C GLY A 264 41.53 24.76 -2.81
N GLU A 265 40.53 24.19 -3.50
CA GLU A 265 39.38 24.97 -4.00
C GLU A 265 38.14 24.74 -3.11
N LEU A 266 37.77 25.76 -2.33
CA LEU A 266 36.47 25.85 -1.66
C LEU A 266 35.39 26.01 -2.73
N SER A 267 34.75 24.89 -3.10
CA SER A 267 33.59 24.90 -3.99
C SER A 267 32.43 25.61 -3.28
N LEU A 268 32.20 26.87 -3.63
CA LEU A 268 31.08 27.71 -3.17
C LEU A 268 29.77 27.41 -3.91
N GLU A 269 29.57 26.18 -4.36
CA GLU A 269 28.26 25.71 -4.82
C GLU A 269 27.66 24.85 -3.72
N ASP A 270 26.79 25.49 -2.93
CA ASP A 270 25.78 24.88 -2.07
C ASP A 270 24.84 23.99 -2.92
N HIS A 271 25.35 22.88 -3.44
CA HIS A 271 24.51 21.76 -3.87
C HIS A 271 23.93 21.14 -2.61
N LYS A 272 22.93 21.81 -2.03
CA LYS A 272 22.18 21.31 -0.89
C LYS A 272 21.58 19.97 -1.32
N MET A 273 22.14 18.89 -0.78
CA MET A 273 21.54 17.58 -0.93
C MET A 273 20.04 17.67 -0.59
N PRO A 274 19.16 17.05 -1.38
CA PRO A 274 17.76 16.90 -1.02
C PRO A 274 17.63 16.44 0.42
N SER A 275 16.76 17.12 1.18
CA SER A 275 16.44 16.65 2.52
C SER A 275 15.74 15.30 2.42
N LEU A 276 15.85 14.46 3.47
CA LEU A 276 15.19 13.15 3.50
C LEU A 276 13.70 13.27 3.19
N VAL A 277 13.02 14.26 3.76
CA VAL A 277 11.59 14.53 3.50
C VAL A 277 11.35 14.85 2.03
N THR A 278 12.20 15.66 1.40
CA THR A 278 12.08 16.00 -0.03
C THR A 278 12.24 14.77 -0.91
N THR A 279 13.25 13.94 -0.64
CA THR A 279 13.46 12.67 -1.34
C THR A 279 12.28 11.73 -1.13
N THR A 280 11.76 11.58 0.09
CA THR A 280 10.61 10.72 0.41
C THR A 280 9.35 11.17 -0.34
N ILE A 281 9.03 12.47 -0.34
CA ILE A 281 7.88 13.01 -1.08
C ILE A 281 8.07 12.81 -2.59
N SER A 282 9.28 13.02 -3.09
CA SER A 282 9.60 12.79 -4.51
C SER A 282 9.41 11.31 -4.88
N SER A 283 9.96 10.38 -4.09
CA SER A 283 9.75 8.93 -4.25
C SER A 283 8.27 8.56 -4.27
N LEU A 284 7.48 9.15 -3.37
CA LEU A 284 6.03 8.96 -3.31
C LEU A 284 5.34 9.41 -4.60
N LEU A 285 5.48 10.69 -4.96
CA LEU A 285 4.82 11.28 -6.12
C LEU A 285 5.20 10.57 -7.43
N LEU A 286 6.44 10.08 -7.53
CA LEU A 286 6.93 9.34 -8.70
C LEU A 286 6.45 7.87 -8.75
N SER A 287 5.92 7.35 -7.63
CA SER A 287 5.51 5.94 -7.50
C SER A 287 4.00 5.76 -7.32
N LEU A 288 3.26 6.80 -6.94
CA LEU A 288 1.81 6.70 -6.79
C LEU A 288 1.12 6.20 -8.08
N PRO A 289 0.14 5.30 -7.97
CA PRO A 289 -0.81 5.02 -9.04
C PRO A 289 -1.46 6.31 -9.54
N PHE A 290 -1.75 6.37 -10.84
CA PHE A 290 -2.29 7.57 -11.48
C PHE A 290 -3.53 8.17 -10.77
N PRO A 291 -4.54 7.37 -10.36
CA PRO A 291 -5.70 7.94 -9.66
C PRO A 291 -5.34 8.67 -8.37
N LEU A 292 -4.42 8.12 -7.57
CA LEU A 292 -3.99 8.75 -6.32
C LEU A 292 -3.14 9.99 -6.58
N LEU A 293 -2.26 9.94 -7.58
CA LEU A 293 -1.47 11.11 -7.99
C LEU A 293 -2.39 12.27 -8.39
N LYS A 294 -3.43 11.96 -9.19
CA LYS A 294 -4.44 12.91 -9.60
C LYS A 294 -5.17 13.50 -8.39
N CYS A 295 -5.64 12.66 -7.46
CA CYS A 295 -6.30 13.11 -6.23
C CYS A 295 -5.42 14.02 -5.37
N VAL A 296 -4.11 13.79 -5.31
CA VAL A 296 -3.18 14.64 -4.54
C VAL A 296 -2.93 15.97 -5.25
N LEU A 297 -2.52 15.93 -6.52
CA LEU A 297 -2.08 17.11 -7.25
C LEU A 297 -3.23 18.06 -7.62
N GLU A 298 -4.44 17.53 -7.84
CA GLU A 298 -5.64 18.33 -8.14
C GLU A 298 -6.39 18.78 -6.87
N HIS A 299 -5.90 18.44 -5.67
CA HIS A 299 -6.56 18.78 -4.43
C HIS A 299 -6.53 20.28 -4.14
N ASN A 300 -7.68 20.87 -3.84
CA ASN A 300 -7.79 22.31 -3.54
C ASN A 300 -6.90 22.76 -2.37
N GLY A 301 -6.71 21.89 -1.37
CA GLY A 301 -5.81 22.12 -0.23
C GLY A 301 -4.36 22.43 -0.62
N MET A 302 -3.86 21.90 -1.74
CA MET A 302 -2.52 22.22 -2.24
C MET A 302 -2.45 23.67 -2.71
N VAL A 303 -3.46 24.12 -3.46
CA VAL A 303 -3.54 25.49 -3.99
C VAL A 303 -3.69 26.50 -2.86
N PHE A 304 -4.48 26.18 -1.83
CA PHE A 304 -4.64 27.05 -0.66
C PHE A 304 -3.32 27.27 0.11
N GLN A 305 -2.43 26.28 0.14
CA GLN A 305 -1.18 26.34 0.88
C GLN A 305 -0.01 26.92 0.07
N LEU A 306 0.10 26.54 -1.20
CA LEU A 306 1.28 26.82 -2.03
C LEU A 306 1.03 27.90 -3.09
N GLY A 307 -0.23 28.22 -3.38
CA GLY A 307 -0.63 29.05 -4.51
C GLY A 307 -0.72 28.26 -5.82
N PRO A 308 -1.53 28.74 -6.79
CA PRO A 308 -1.83 28.02 -8.02
C PRO A 308 -0.61 27.81 -8.92
N ASP A 309 0.27 28.81 -9.04
CA ASP A 309 1.46 28.73 -9.89
C ASP A 309 2.46 27.69 -9.40
N THR A 310 2.66 27.62 -8.08
CA THR A 310 3.52 26.62 -7.43
C THR A 310 3.00 25.22 -7.66
N VAL A 311 1.69 24.99 -7.44
CA VAL A 311 1.05 23.69 -7.68
C VAL A 311 1.17 23.29 -9.14
N ALA A 312 0.91 24.22 -10.07
CA ALA A 312 1.06 23.97 -11.50
C ALA A 312 2.51 23.62 -11.89
N SER A 313 3.50 24.27 -11.25
CA SER A 313 4.91 23.94 -11.42
C SER A 313 5.24 22.53 -10.92
N ILE A 314 4.77 22.16 -9.72
CA ILE A 314 4.95 20.82 -9.14
C ILE A 314 4.31 19.76 -10.05
N MET A 315 3.08 19.98 -10.51
CA MET A 315 2.39 19.10 -11.46
C MET A 315 3.26 18.82 -12.70
N ARG A 316 3.78 19.89 -13.33
CA ARG A 316 4.61 19.75 -14.54
C ARG A 316 5.91 19.01 -14.27
N GLN A 317 6.59 19.32 -13.17
CA GLN A 317 7.85 18.66 -12.80
C GLN A 317 7.65 17.16 -12.53
N VAL A 318 6.64 16.81 -11.72
CA VAL A 318 6.34 15.42 -11.36
C VAL A 318 5.96 14.61 -12.59
N VAL A 319 5.06 15.12 -13.43
CA VAL A 319 4.63 14.42 -14.65
C VAL A 319 5.78 14.31 -15.65
N ALA A 320 6.57 15.36 -15.85
CA ALA A 320 7.72 15.31 -16.75
C ALA A 320 8.74 14.24 -16.31
N GLU A 321 9.07 14.17 -15.01
CA GLU A 321 9.98 13.16 -14.48
C GLU A 321 9.39 11.74 -14.58
N ARG A 322 8.09 11.57 -14.32
CA ARG A 322 7.40 10.28 -14.51
C ARG A 322 7.45 9.82 -15.96
N GLU A 323 7.33 10.72 -16.92
CA GLU A 323 7.45 10.41 -18.35
C GLU A 323 8.89 10.10 -18.77
N VAL A 324 9.88 10.81 -18.23
CA VAL A 324 11.30 10.49 -18.43
C VAL A 324 11.60 9.06 -17.98
N ARG A 325 11.15 8.67 -16.77
CA ARG A 325 11.34 7.31 -16.25
C ARG A 325 10.59 6.26 -17.06
N ARG A 326 9.34 6.53 -17.46
CA ARG A 326 8.55 5.62 -18.31
C ARG A 326 9.24 5.37 -19.64
N LYS A 327 9.70 6.41 -20.33
CA LYS A 327 10.43 6.30 -21.61
C LYS A 327 11.74 5.53 -21.46
N ARG A 328 12.48 5.75 -20.37
CA ARG A 328 13.70 5.01 -20.06
C ARG A 328 13.45 3.51 -19.92
N VAL A 329 12.42 3.12 -19.16
CA VAL A 329 12.03 1.71 -18.99
C VAL A 329 11.55 1.10 -20.31
N LEU A 330 10.75 1.85 -21.08
CA LEU A 330 10.28 1.41 -22.40
C LEU A 330 11.45 1.15 -23.36
N GLN A 331 12.43 2.05 -23.41
CA GLN A 331 13.64 1.89 -24.24
C GLN A 331 14.46 0.67 -23.84
N ALA A 332 14.70 0.48 -22.53
CA ALA A 332 15.43 -0.70 -22.04
C ALA A 332 14.71 -2.00 -22.40
N ARG A 333 13.37 -2.01 -22.33
CA ARG A 333 12.56 -3.17 -22.71
C ARG A 333 12.61 -3.45 -24.21
N THR A 334 12.49 -2.42 -25.06
CA THR A 334 12.65 -2.57 -26.51
C THR A 334 14.05 -3.07 -26.89
N ALA A 335 15.07 -2.69 -26.11
CA ALA A 335 16.45 -3.17 -26.28
C ALA A 335 16.68 -4.60 -25.75
N GLY A 336 15.65 -5.30 -25.26
CA GLY A 336 15.76 -6.65 -24.71
C GLY A 336 16.46 -6.72 -23.35
N GLN A 337 16.59 -5.59 -22.63
CA GLN A 337 17.29 -5.49 -21.36
C GLN A 337 16.36 -5.62 -20.14
N THR A 338 15.15 -6.17 -20.28
CA THR A 338 14.24 -6.38 -19.15
C THR A 338 13.75 -7.82 -19.13
N GLU A 339 13.81 -8.48 -17.97
CA GLU A 339 13.22 -9.80 -17.78
C GLU A 339 11.69 -9.72 -17.88
N ASP A 340 11.08 -10.68 -18.58
CA ASP A 340 9.63 -10.73 -18.85
C ASP A 340 8.78 -11.09 -17.61
N GLY A 341 9.38 -11.15 -16.41
CA GLY A 341 8.72 -11.47 -15.15
C GLY A 341 8.01 -10.29 -14.46
N ALA A 342 7.99 -9.10 -15.07
CA ALA A 342 7.31 -7.94 -14.50
C ALA A 342 5.78 -8.13 -14.49
N GLY A 343 5.14 -7.82 -13.35
CA GLY A 343 3.68 -7.94 -13.22
C GLY A 343 2.92 -7.17 -14.30
N LEU A 344 1.83 -7.77 -14.83
CA LEU A 344 1.04 -7.24 -15.95
C LEU A 344 0.65 -5.76 -15.77
N LEU A 345 0.27 -5.33 -14.57
CA LEU A 345 -0.08 -3.94 -14.26
C LEU A 345 1.11 -2.98 -14.42
N LEU A 346 2.32 -3.39 -14.01
CA LEU A 346 3.53 -2.58 -14.17
C LEU A 346 3.86 -2.38 -15.64
N VAL A 347 3.71 -3.45 -16.43
CA VAL A 347 3.86 -3.41 -17.89
C VAL A 347 2.82 -2.50 -18.51
N GLN A 348 1.57 -2.60 -18.08
CA GLN A 348 0.48 -1.78 -18.58
C GLN A 348 0.72 -0.27 -18.38
N ASN A 349 1.30 0.12 -17.24
CA ASN A 349 1.66 1.51 -16.95
C ASN A 349 2.63 2.12 -17.98
N LEU A 350 3.39 1.31 -18.72
CA LEU A 350 4.29 1.81 -19.77
C LEU A 350 3.54 2.38 -20.98
N TYR A 351 2.33 1.90 -21.22
CA TYR A 351 1.49 2.29 -22.36
C TYR A 351 0.56 3.46 -22.05
N PHE A 352 0.66 4.03 -20.84
CA PHE A 352 -0.04 5.27 -20.49
C PHE A 352 0.95 6.43 -20.47
N GLU A 353 0.65 7.46 -21.27
CA GLU A 353 1.35 8.74 -21.22
C GLU A 353 0.58 9.70 -20.33
N GLU A 354 1.25 10.23 -19.30
CA GLU A 354 0.72 11.24 -18.40
C GLU A 354 1.08 12.65 -18.90
N ARG A 355 0.16 13.61 -18.77
CA ARG A 355 0.37 15.02 -19.17
C ARG A 355 -0.39 15.99 -18.28
N VAL A 356 0.08 17.23 -18.26
CA VAL A 356 -0.59 18.35 -17.57
C VAL A 356 -1.33 19.18 -18.62
N GLU A 357 -2.64 19.32 -18.46
CA GLU A 357 -3.51 20.05 -19.39
C GLU A 357 -4.12 21.27 -18.70
N ALA A 358 -4.38 22.34 -19.45
CA ALA A 358 -5.12 23.48 -18.92
C ALA A 358 -6.56 23.07 -18.55
N SER A 359 -7.05 23.56 -17.41
CA SER A 359 -8.40 23.26 -16.94
C SER A 359 -9.00 24.46 -16.20
N ALA A 360 -10.13 24.96 -16.72
CA ALA A 360 -10.91 26.01 -16.06
C ALA A 360 -11.64 25.51 -14.80
N LEU A 361 -11.77 24.18 -14.63
CA LEU A 361 -12.48 23.58 -13.50
C LEU A 361 -11.61 23.46 -12.24
N HIS A 362 -10.28 23.50 -12.39
CA HIS A 362 -9.33 23.30 -11.30
C HIS A 362 -8.71 24.62 -10.86
N ARG A 363 -8.58 24.83 -9.55
CA ARG A 363 -8.04 26.08 -8.99
C ARG A 363 -6.60 26.38 -9.39
N ALA A 364 -5.80 25.36 -9.69
CA ALA A 364 -4.45 25.53 -10.21
C ALA A 364 -4.41 25.99 -11.67
N GLY A 365 -5.56 26.01 -12.38
CA GLY A 365 -5.64 26.26 -13.82
C GLY A 365 -5.22 25.07 -14.68
N PHE A 366 -4.85 23.95 -14.06
CA PHE A 366 -4.38 22.73 -14.73
C PHE A 366 -4.95 21.47 -14.09
N ARG A 367 -4.98 20.40 -14.87
CA ARG A 367 -5.32 19.02 -14.46
C ARG A 367 -4.24 18.05 -14.93
N VAL A 368 -4.13 16.92 -14.26
CA VAL A 368 -3.35 15.77 -14.72
C VAL A 368 -4.27 14.87 -15.53
N ALA A 369 -3.83 14.49 -16.73
CA ALA A 369 -4.53 13.58 -17.62
C ALA A 369 -3.61 12.42 -18.02
N ARG A 370 -4.20 11.28 -18.40
CA ARG A 370 -3.48 10.17 -19.02
C ARG A 370 -4.14 9.78 -20.33
N THR A 371 -3.35 9.30 -21.27
CA THR A 371 -3.86 8.69 -22.51
C THR A 371 -3.13 7.41 -22.81
N LYS A 372 -3.87 6.39 -23.24
CA LYS A 372 -3.29 5.14 -23.71
C LYS A 372 -2.60 5.38 -25.05
N ARG A 373 -1.30 5.11 -25.13
CA ARG A 373 -0.58 5.00 -26.39
C ARG A 373 -0.71 3.57 -26.90
N GLY A 374 -1.30 3.43 -28.08
CA GLY A 374 -1.38 2.14 -28.76
C GLY A 374 0.02 1.57 -28.98
N VAL A 375 0.15 0.25 -28.83
CA VAL A 375 1.13 -0.51 -29.60
C VAL A 375 0.81 -0.21 -31.06
N ASP A 376 1.79 0.28 -31.83
CA ASP A 376 1.61 0.76 -33.20
C ASP A 376 0.64 -0.13 -33.99
N THR A 377 -0.54 0.40 -34.30
CA THR A 377 -1.32 -0.14 -35.40
C THR A 377 -0.61 0.37 -36.65
N PRO A 378 -0.01 -0.50 -37.49
CA PRO A 378 0.66 -0.02 -38.69
C PRO A 378 -0.34 0.78 -39.54
N PRO A 379 0.11 1.84 -40.23
CA PRO A 379 -0.77 2.58 -41.11
C PRO A 379 -1.37 1.59 -42.10
N SER A 380 -2.70 1.55 -42.17
CA SER A 380 -3.40 0.79 -43.20
C SER A 380 -2.85 1.21 -44.55
N SER A 381 -2.05 0.33 -45.15
CA SER A 381 -1.59 0.46 -46.52
C SER A 381 -2.80 0.37 -47.43
N GLY A 382 -3.28 1.52 -47.90
CA GLY A 382 -4.23 1.61 -49.00
C GLY A 382 -3.79 2.69 -49.96
N PRO A 383 -3.15 2.30 -51.08
CA PRO A 383 -3.69 2.74 -52.35
C PRO A 383 -3.85 1.51 -53.26
N GLY A 384 -5.07 1.00 -53.31
CA GLY A 384 -5.45 -0.11 -54.17
C GLY A 384 -6.20 0.39 -55.41
N SER A 385 -5.43 0.63 -56.47
CA SER A 385 -5.74 0.40 -57.89
C SER A 385 -7.01 1.00 -58.51
N GLU A 386 -6.76 1.89 -59.47
CA GLU A 386 -7.55 2.06 -60.69
C GLU A 386 -7.93 0.71 -61.34
N GLY A 387 -9.09 0.69 -61.99
CA GLY A 387 -9.59 -0.46 -62.76
C GLY A 387 -10.91 -0.16 -63.44
N SER A 388 -10.84 0.61 -64.53
CA SER A 388 -11.92 0.93 -65.47
C SER A 388 -12.75 -0.28 -65.91
N LYS A 389 -14.04 -0.05 -66.23
CA LYS A 389 -14.59 -0.40 -67.56
C LYS A 389 -15.94 0.26 -67.86
N GLN A 390 -15.98 0.81 -69.08
CA GLN A 390 -17.14 1.27 -69.84
C GLN A 390 -18.05 0.11 -70.24
N GLY A 391 -19.32 0.42 -70.51
CA GLY A 391 -20.32 -0.46 -71.13
C GLY A 391 -21.72 -0.05 -70.77
#